data_AF-A0A1B2HGP9-F1
#
_entry.id   AF-A0A1B2HGP9-F1
#
_cell.length_a   1.000
_cell.length_b   1.000
_cell.length_c   1.000
_cell.angle_alpha   90.00
_cell.angle_beta   90.00
_cell.angle_gamma   90.00
#
_symmetry.space_group_name_H-M   'P 1'
#
loop_
_entity.id
_entity.type
_entity.pdbx_description
1 polymer ?
#
loop_
_entity_poly.entity_id
_entity_poly.type
_entity_poly.pdbx_seq_one_letter_code
_entity_poly.pdbx_strand_id
1 'polypeptide(L)'
;MRTRVVGIAAGILSWVGLALAVVLVVHVVLTVGGANPGNPITSTVKAIAEPVALAFRDLFAPADEKLRTIVNFGLAAVFWLAVRAVVLRLVRRLG
;
A
#
# COMPACT_ATOMS: atom_id res chain seq x y z
N MET A 1 -24.51 -11.86 -17.54
CA MET A 1 -23.59 -12.55 -16.61
C MET A 1 -22.19 -11.93 -16.53
N ARG A 2 -21.52 -11.60 -17.67
CA ARG A 2 -20.16 -11.00 -17.68
C ARG A 2 -20.04 -9.70 -16.86
N THR A 3 -21.01 -8.79 -16.93
CA THR A 3 -21.04 -7.54 -16.16
C THR A 3 -21.07 -7.74 -14.64
N ARG A 4 -21.73 -8.80 -14.14
CA ARG A 4 -21.80 -9.11 -12.71
C ARG A 4 -20.45 -9.63 -12.17
N VAL A 5 -19.77 -10.47 -12.96
CA VAL A 5 -18.44 -10.99 -12.61
C VAL A 5 -17.39 -9.88 -12.62
N VAL A 6 -17.43 -8.98 -13.61
CA VAL A 6 -16.55 -7.81 -13.68
C VAL A 6 -16.76 -6.90 -12.47
N GLY A 7 -18.01 -6.62 -12.07
CA GLY A 7 -18.32 -5.81 -10.88
C GLY A 7 -17.86 -6.44 -9.55
N ILE A 8 -17.91 -7.76 -9.42
CA ILE A 8 -17.43 -8.45 -8.21
C ILE A 8 -15.90 -8.46 -8.16
N ALA A 9 -15.23 -8.82 -9.25
CA ALA A 9 -13.77 -8.83 -9.34
C ALA A 9 -13.18 -7.43 -9.08
N ALA A 10 -13.84 -6.40 -9.60
CA ALA A 10 -13.56 -5.01 -9.32
C ALA A 10 -13.64 -4.62 -7.85
N GLY A 11 -14.72 -5.04 -7.18
CA GLY A 11 -14.93 -4.79 -5.77
C GLY A 11 -13.79 -5.39 -4.95
N ILE A 12 -13.46 -6.65 -5.22
CA ILE A 12 -12.36 -7.35 -4.55
C ILE A 12 -11.03 -6.63 -4.79
N LEU A 13 -10.69 -6.31 -6.04
CA LEU A 13 -9.42 -5.65 -6.37
C LEU A 13 -9.32 -4.24 -5.76
N SER A 14 -10.43 -3.50 -5.70
CA SER A 14 -10.47 -2.20 -5.01
C SER A 14 -10.23 -2.35 -3.51
N TRP A 15 -10.84 -3.35 -2.86
CA TRP A 15 -10.62 -3.64 -1.44
C TRP A 15 -9.18 -4.07 -1.16
N VAL A 16 -8.60 -4.91 -2.02
CA VAL A 16 -7.19 -5.31 -1.93
C VAL A 16 -6.27 -4.10 -2.05
N GLY A 17 -6.47 -3.25 -3.08
CA GLY A 17 -5.65 -2.05 -3.26
C GLY A 17 -5.75 -1.08 -2.07
N LEU A 18 -6.93 -0.95 -1.47
CA LEU A 18 -7.10 -0.16 -0.24
C LEU A 18 -6.34 -0.78 0.94
N ALA A 19 -6.48 -2.08 1.17
CA ALA A 19 -5.83 -2.77 2.29
C ALA A 19 -4.29 -2.63 2.20
N LEU A 20 -3.73 -2.79 0.99
CA LEU A 20 -2.30 -2.64 0.75
C LEU A 20 -1.81 -1.21 1.01
N ALA A 21 -2.55 -0.20 0.55
CA ALA A 21 -2.25 1.20 0.86
C ALA A 21 -2.28 1.46 2.38
N VAL A 22 -3.28 0.93 3.09
CA VAL A 22 -3.39 1.09 4.55
C VAL A 22 -2.20 0.44 5.26
N VAL A 23 -1.78 -0.76 4.88
CA VAL A 23 -0.61 -1.42 5.50
C VAL A 23 0.65 -0.56 5.34
N LEU A 24 0.88 0.01 4.16
CA LEU A 24 2.02 0.90 3.92
C LEU A 24 1.96 2.17 4.78
N VAL A 25 0.79 2.79 4.88
CA VAL A 25 0.59 3.98 5.73
C VAL A 25 0.82 3.63 7.20
N VAL A 26 0.31 2.49 7.68
CA VAL A 26 0.52 2.04 9.06
C VAL A 26 2.02 1.80 9.31
N HIS A 27 2.74 1.20 8.36
CA HIS A 27 4.19 1.04 8.47
C HIS A 27 4.90 2.39 8.61
N VAL A 28 4.56 3.37 7.77
CA VAL A 28 5.12 4.73 7.84
C VAL A 28 4.83 5.36 9.20
N VAL A 29 3.57 5.31 9.68
CA VAL A 29 3.18 5.89 10.97
C VAL A 29 3.93 5.24 12.13
N LEU A 30 4.04 3.92 12.13
CA LEU A 30 4.80 3.19 13.16
C LEU A 30 6.28 3.58 13.14
N THR A 31 6.92 3.65 11.97
CA THR A 31 8.35 4.02 11.88
C THR A 31 8.59 5.47 12.26
N VAL A 32 7.78 6.40 11.76
CA VAL A 32 7.91 7.84 12.05
C VAL A 32 7.61 8.13 13.51
N GLY A 33 6.57 7.50 14.05
CA GLY A 33 6.19 7.56 15.46
C GLY A 33 7.19 6.89 16.42
N GLY A 34 8.26 6.28 15.90
CA GLY A 34 9.29 5.65 16.72
C GLY A 34 8.82 4.38 17.42
N ALA A 35 7.87 3.65 16.82
CA ALA A 35 7.37 2.40 17.36
C ALA A 35 8.51 1.40 17.55
N ASN A 36 8.47 0.67 18.67
CA ASN A 36 9.48 -0.32 19.00
C ASN A 36 9.52 -1.42 17.92
N PRO A 37 10.64 -1.60 17.20
CA PRO A 37 10.77 -2.63 16.17
C PRO A 37 10.79 -4.06 16.75
N GLY A 38 11.08 -4.22 18.04
CA GLY A 38 10.95 -5.48 18.77
C GLY A 38 9.51 -5.86 19.11
N ASN A 39 8.53 -4.97 18.87
CA ASN A 39 7.13 -5.30 19.08
C ASN A 39 6.60 -6.20 17.93
N PRO A 40 5.87 -7.29 18.25
CA PRO A 40 5.30 -8.20 17.24
C PRO A 40 4.42 -7.50 16.20
N ILE A 41 3.71 -6.44 16.57
CA ILE A 41 2.84 -5.69 15.66
C ILE A 41 3.68 -4.97 14.61
N THR A 42 4.74 -4.28 15.04
CA THR A 42 5.63 -3.53 14.15
C THR A 42 6.38 -4.44 13.19
N SER A 43 6.88 -5.58 13.67
CA SER A 43 7.59 -6.55 12.84
C SER A 43 6.66 -7.24 11.85
N THR A 44 5.43 -7.56 12.24
CA THR A 44 4.41 -8.13 11.33
C THR A 44 4.04 -7.15 10.23
N VAL A 45 3.75 -5.89 10.58
CA VAL A 45 3.42 -4.85 9.59
C VAL A 45 4.59 -4.63 8.63
N LYS A 46 5.83 -4.58 9.13
CA LYS A 46 7.03 -4.47 8.29
C LYS A 46 7.16 -5.63 7.31
N ALA A 47 6.96 -6.87 7.78
CA ALA A 47 7.05 -8.06 6.95
C ALA A 47 6.03 -8.07 5.79
N ILE A 48 4.86 -7.45 5.98
CA ILE A 48 3.86 -7.28 4.92
C ILE A 48 4.18 -6.05 4.05
N ALA A 49 4.61 -4.94 4.64
CA ALA A 49 4.88 -3.69 3.92
C ALA A 49 6.05 -3.82 2.95
N GLU A 50 7.10 -4.57 3.30
CA GLU A 50 8.29 -4.76 2.48
C GLU A 50 8.02 -5.33 1.07
N PRO A 51 7.31 -6.46 0.89
CA PRO A 51 6.94 -6.94 -0.44
C PRO A 51 5.90 -6.05 -1.13
N VAL A 52 5.03 -5.38 -0.36
CA VAL A 52 3.96 -4.52 -0.90
C VAL A 52 4.48 -3.17 -1.42
N ALA A 53 5.61 -2.70 -0.89
CA ALA A 53 6.32 -1.55 -1.40
C ALA A 53 6.98 -1.83 -2.76
N LEU A 54 7.12 -3.10 -3.15
CA LEU A 54 7.66 -3.51 -4.45
C LEU A 54 9.02 -2.81 -4.73
N ALA A 55 9.18 -2.22 -5.91
CA ALA A 55 10.40 -1.49 -6.28
C ALA A 55 10.54 -0.13 -5.58
N PHE A 56 9.52 0.38 -4.90
CA PHE A 56 9.58 1.70 -4.25
C PHE A 56 10.42 1.69 -2.97
N ARG A 57 10.64 0.53 -2.34
CA ARG A 57 11.33 0.43 -1.04
C ARG A 57 12.76 0.98 -1.02
N ASP A 58 13.44 0.92 -2.16
CA ASP A 58 14.83 1.37 -2.35
C ASP A 58 14.94 2.43 -3.45
N LEU A 59 13.82 3.07 -3.82
CA LEU A 59 13.81 4.09 -4.86
C LEU A 59 14.62 5.32 -4.46
N PHE A 60 14.54 5.69 -3.18
CA PHE A 60 15.36 6.73 -2.58
C PHE A 60 16.15 6.16 -1.40
N ALA A 61 17.43 6.51 -1.28
CA ALA A 61 18.28 6.12 -0.16
C ALA A 61 18.80 7.34 0.64
N PRO A 62 17.92 8.10 1.33
CA PRO A 62 18.37 9.11 2.29
C PRO A 62 19.17 8.49 3.44
N ALA A 63 20.11 9.26 3.99
CA ALA A 63 20.88 8.84 5.16
C ALA A 63 20.01 8.73 6.44
N ASP A 64 18.90 9.46 6.50
CA ASP A 64 17.93 9.36 7.60
C ASP A 64 16.92 8.23 7.33
N GLU A 65 16.88 7.25 8.24
CA GLU A 65 16.00 6.09 8.13
C GLU A 65 14.51 6.45 8.12
N LYS A 66 14.09 7.44 8.92
CA LYS A 66 12.69 7.87 8.96
C LYS A 66 12.30 8.52 7.65
N LEU A 67 13.18 9.37 7.12
CA LEU A 67 12.94 10.04 5.85
C LEU A 67 12.87 9.03 4.70
N ARG A 68 13.76 8.03 4.70
CA ARG A 68 13.72 6.92 3.75
C ARG A 68 12.37 6.20 3.79
N THR A 69 11.87 5.87 4.97
CA THR A 69 10.58 5.19 5.11
C THR A 69 9.42 6.07 4.64
N ILE A 70 9.39 7.35 5.03
CA ILE A 70 8.33 8.29 4.61
C ILE A 70 8.26 8.37 3.09
N VAL A 71 9.39 8.60 2.42
CA VAL A 71 9.41 8.85 0.98
C VAL A 71 9.07 7.57 0.21
N ASN A 72 9.74 6.46 0.52
CA ASN A 72 9.58 5.21 -0.23
C ASN A 72 8.22 4.55 0.01
N PHE A 73 7.84 4.35 1.28
CA PHE A 73 6.59 3.68 1.62
C PHE A 73 5.39 4.62 1.48
N GLY A 74 5.57 5.94 1.66
CA GLY A 74 4.55 6.93 1.36
C GLY A 74 4.21 6.98 -0.13
N LEU A 75 5.22 6.97 -1.00
CA LEU A 75 5.01 6.90 -2.45
C LEU A 75 4.35 5.58 -2.86
N ALA A 76 4.77 4.46 -2.27
CA ALA A 76 4.12 3.18 -2.49
C ALA A 76 2.63 3.19 -2.09
N ALA A 77 2.27 3.87 -0.99
CA ALA A 77 0.88 4.00 -0.58
C ALA A 77 0.07 4.79 -1.61
N VAL A 78 0.61 5.91 -2.10
CA VAL A 78 -0.02 6.70 -3.17
C VAL A 78 -0.19 5.86 -4.45
N PHE A 79 0.80 5.06 -4.80
CA PHE A 79 0.72 4.14 -5.95
C PHE A 79 -0.46 3.16 -5.82
N TRP A 80 -0.64 2.51 -4.67
CA TRP A 80 -1.78 1.61 -4.45
C TRP A 80 -3.14 2.32 -4.48
N LEU A 81 -3.22 3.56 -3.99
CA LEU A 81 -4.42 4.39 -4.13
C LEU A 81 -4.71 4.75 -5.59
N ALA A 82 -3.68 5.03 -6.38
CA ALA A 82 -3.81 5.29 -7.81
C ALA A 82 -4.28 4.04 -8.56
N VAL A 83 -3.68 2.87 -8.29
CA VAL A 83 -4.11 1.57 -8.85
C VAL A 83 -5.59 1.33 -8.53
N ARG A 84 -6.01 1.53 -7.28
CA ARG A 84 -7.41 1.43 -6.88
C ARG A 84 -8.31 2.38 -7.68
N ALA A 85 -7.91 3.65 -7.85
CA ALA A 85 -8.68 4.63 -8.61
C ALA A 85 -8.84 4.24 -10.09
N VAL A 86 -7.79 3.68 -10.70
CA VAL A 86 -7.81 3.16 -12.08
C VAL A 86 -8.77 1.98 -12.20
N VAL A 87 -8.70 1.02 -11.28
CA VAL A 87 -9.61 -0.14 -11.24
C VAL A 87 -11.06 0.31 -11.12
N LEU A 88 -11.36 1.22 -10.19
CA LEU A 88 -12.72 1.75 -10.03
C LEU A 88 -13.21 2.49 -11.28
N ARG A 89 -12.33 3.24 -11.96
CA ARG A 89 -12.67 3.91 -13.24
C ARG A 89 -12.97 2.93 -14.36
N LEU A 90 -12.15 1.89 -14.52
CA LEU A 90 -12.35 0.85 -15.53
C LEU A 90 -13.70 0.17 -15.33
N VAL A 91 -14.05 -0.09 -14.08
CA VAL A 91 -15.27 -0.83 -13.73
C VAL A 91 -16.51 0.02 -13.96
N ARG A 92 -16.44 1.33 -13.68
CA ARG A 92 -17.49 2.29 -14.06
C ARG A 92 -17.62 2.48 -15.57
N ARG A 93 -16.58 2.19 -16.36
CA ARG A 93 -16.62 2.28 -17.82
C ARG A 93 -17.09 0.99 -18.50
N LEU A 94 -16.85 -0.16 -17.87
CA LEU A 94 -17.13 -1.49 -18.42
C LEU A 94 -18.43 -2.11 -17.88
N GLY A 95 -18.92 -1.61 -16.74
CA GLY A 95 -20.24 -1.91 -16.19
C GLY A 95 -21.29 -0.97 -16.77
#